data_AF-A0A5P8WFT8-F1
#
_entry.id   AF-A0A5P8WFT8-F1
#
_cell.length_a   1.000
_cell.length_b   1.000
_cell.length_c   1.000
_cell.angle_alpha   90.00
_cell.angle_beta   90.00
_cell.angle_gamma   90.00
#
_symmetry.space_group_name_H-M   'P 1'
#
loop_
_entity.id
_entity.type
_entity.pdbx_description
1 polymer ?
#
loop_
_entity_poly.entity_id
_entity_poly.type
_entity_poly.pdbx_seq_one_letter_code
_entity_poly.pdbx_strand_id
1 'polypeptide(L)'
;MTTSRKTNRDHAKKKQRPMVEDQVIAEQLERLLTPAITNQENYYRKLGLRERILNLPLMMAAVLTLLWRDVAGVRELTRMLARDGFLWCNPTQVSQQALSQRFLTFPYSLLEKVFKDLLPSLRTAWHSRNKRTLPESIQFTLNSRRFG
;
A
#
# COMPACT_ATOMS: atom_id res chain seq x y z
N MET A 1 -33.72 -34.67 10.10
CA MET A 1 -32.49 -34.23 10.78
C MET A 1 -31.49 -33.77 9.72
N THR A 2 -31.31 -32.47 9.54
CA THR A 2 -30.45 -31.89 8.49
C THR A 2 -29.00 -31.81 8.98
N THR A 3 -28.11 -32.63 8.43
CA THR A 3 -26.68 -32.63 8.73
C THR A 3 -26.01 -31.39 8.15
N SER A 4 -25.65 -30.44 9.00
CA SER A 4 -24.82 -29.27 8.63
C SER A 4 -23.42 -29.74 8.26
N ARG A 5 -23.00 -29.52 7.00
CA ARG A 5 -21.63 -29.76 6.53
C ARG A 5 -20.69 -28.80 7.26
N LYS A 6 -19.96 -29.29 8.27
CA LYS A 6 -18.82 -28.57 8.85
C LYS A 6 -17.75 -28.40 7.78
N THR A 7 -17.62 -27.20 7.23
CA THR A 7 -16.55 -26.86 6.28
C THR A 7 -15.22 -26.92 7.01
N ASN A 8 -14.33 -27.82 6.58
CA ASN A 8 -12.99 -27.98 7.13
C ASN A 8 -12.16 -26.71 6.82
N ARG A 9 -11.89 -25.92 7.87
CA ARG A 9 -11.28 -24.59 7.79
C ARG A 9 -9.84 -24.63 7.25
N ASP A 10 -9.16 -25.77 7.40
CA ASP A 10 -7.80 -25.99 6.89
C ASP A 10 -7.73 -26.18 5.37
N HIS A 11 -8.85 -26.55 4.72
CA HIS A 11 -8.95 -26.64 3.25
C HIS A 11 -9.56 -25.38 2.61
N ALA A 12 -9.77 -24.30 3.38
CA ALA A 12 -10.18 -23.03 2.82
C ALA A 12 -9.05 -22.50 1.92
N LYS A 13 -9.23 -22.58 0.60
CA LYS A 13 -8.28 -22.01 -0.37
C LYS A 13 -8.11 -20.52 -0.08
N LYS A 14 -6.90 -20.10 0.28
CA LYS A 14 -6.55 -18.67 0.36
C LYS A 14 -6.76 -18.05 -1.03
N LYS A 15 -7.77 -17.19 -1.15
CA LYS A 15 -8.10 -16.48 -2.39
C LYS A 15 -7.15 -15.31 -2.66
N GLN A 16 -6.57 -14.74 -1.61
CA GLN A 16 -5.66 -13.61 -1.71
C GLN A 16 -4.25 -14.10 -2.03
N ARG A 17 -3.77 -13.75 -3.22
CA ARG A 17 -2.36 -13.87 -3.61
C ARG A 17 -1.82 -12.45 -3.71
N PRO A 18 -0.73 -12.11 -3.00
CA PRO A 18 -0.12 -10.81 -3.13
C PRO A 18 0.13 -10.48 -4.60
N MET A 19 -0.34 -9.34 -5.06
CA MET A 19 -0.03 -8.89 -6.42
C MET A 19 1.49 -8.68 -6.54
N VAL A 20 2.03 -8.96 -7.73
CA VAL A 20 3.42 -8.60 -8.06
C VAL A 20 3.53 -7.09 -7.99
N GLU A 21 4.65 -6.60 -7.46
CA GLU A 21 4.90 -5.17 -7.40
C GLU A 21 5.08 -4.62 -8.81
N ASP A 22 4.20 -3.70 -9.20
CA ASP A 22 4.38 -2.91 -10.41
C ASP A 22 5.40 -1.80 -10.10
N GLN A 23 6.58 -1.90 -10.71
CA GLN A 23 7.68 -0.99 -10.48
C GLN A 23 7.32 0.47 -10.80
N VAL A 24 6.50 0.71 -11.83
CA VAL A 24 6.07 2.07 -12.19
C VAL A 24 5.18 2.66 -11.11
N ILE A 25 4.28 1.85 -10.55
CA ILE A 25 3.40 2.28 -9.46
C ILE A 25 4.20 2.48 -8.18
N ALA A 26 5.16 1.59 -7.87
CA ALA A 26 6.02 1.72 -6.70
C ALA A 26 6.85 3.02 -6.74
N GLU A 27 7.50 3.31 -7.86
CA GLU A 27 8.25 4.56 -8.05
C GLU A 27 7.35 5.80 -7.95
N GLN A 28 6.13 5.73 -8.51
CA GLN A 28 5.19 6.84 -8.41
C GLN A 28 4.72 7.06 -6.97
N LEU A 29 4.45 5.98 -6.23
CA LEU A 29 4.08 6.04 -4.81
C LEU A 29 5.22 6.62 -3.98
N GLU A 30 6.46 6.19 -4.21
CA GLU A 30 7.64 6.71 -3.52
C GLU A 30 7.82 8.21 -3.74
N ARG A 31 7.77 8.67 -5.00
CA ARG A 31 7.89 10.10 -5.34
C ARG A 31 6.79 10.93 -4.69
N LEU A 32 5.56 10.40 -4.67
CA LEU A 32 4.41 11.08 -4.11
C LEU A 32 4.50 11.17 -2.58
N LEU A 33 4.92 10.09 -1.92
CA LEU A 33 4.82 9.94 -0.46
C LEU A 33 6.05 10.43 0.29
N THR A 34 7.25 10.33 -0.28
CA THR A 34 8.49 10.78 0.35
C THR A 34 8.37 12.17 0.98
N PRO A 35 7.96 13.24 0.25
CA PRO A 35 7.86 14.58 0.84
C PRO A 35 6.82 14.68 1.97
N ALA A 36 5.69 13.98 1.83
CA ALA A 36 4.65 13.97 2.85
C ALA A 36 5.09 13.23 4.12
N ILE A 37 5.85 12.14 3.97
CA ILE A 37 6.41 11.38 5.09
C ILE A 37 7.47 12.21 5.82
N THR A 38 8.39 12.86 5.08
CA THR A 38 9.45 13.68 5.67
C THR A 38 8.90 14.88 6.44
N ASN A 39 7.80 15.48 5.97
CA ASN A 39 7.14 16.60 6.68
C ASN A 39 6.61 16.19 8.06
N GLN A 40 6.29 14.91 8.24
CA GLN A 40 5.71 14.39 9.49
C GLN A 40 6.75 13.85 10.48
N GLU A 41 8.05 13.85 10.14
CA GLU A 41 9.11 13.35 11.04
C GLU A 41 9.14 14.11 12.38
N ASN A 42 8.98 15.43 12.34
CA ASN A 42 8.98 16.25 13.56
C ASN A 42 7.81 15.89 14.48
N TYR A 43 6.63 15.63 13.91
CA TYR A 43 5.47 15.21 14.69
C TYR A 43 5.64 13.78 15.21
N TYR A 44 6.18 12.87 14.39
CA TYR A 44 6.54 11.51 14.81
C TYR A 44 7.49 11.51 16.02
N ARG A 45 8.51 12.38 16.02
CA ARG A 45 9.44 12.55 17.15
C ARG A 45 8.76 13.12 18.40
N LYS A 46 7.84 14.09 18.25
CA LYS A 46 7.05 14.66 19.37
C LYS A 46 6.17 13.63 20.07
N LEU A 47 5.72 12.60 19.35
CA LEU A 47 4.95 11.50 19.92
C LEU A 47 5.82 10.47 20.68
N GLY A 48 7.13 10.69 20.80
CA GLY A 48 8.03 9.78 21.51
C GLY A 48 8.31 8.47 20.77
N LEU A 49 7.90 8.35 19.50
CA LEU A 49 8.11 7.15 18.69
C LEU A 49 9.58 7.10 18.23
N ARG A 50 10.42 6.32 18.92
CA ARG A 50 11.87 6.22 18.65
C ARG A 50 12.30 4.89 18.03
N GLU A 51 11.36 4.04 17.64
CA GLU A 51 11.71 2.77 17.01
C GLU A 51 12.47 3.03 15.70
N ARG A 52 13.73 2.59 15.67
CA ARG A 52 14.64 2.82 14.54
C ARG A 52 14.28 1.96 13.33
N ILE A 53 13.78 0.75 13.58
CA ILE A 53 13.45 -0.23 12.55
C ILE A 53 12.00 0.00 12.04
N LEU A 54 10.99 -0.10 12.90
CA LEU A 54 9.58 0.13 12.53
C LEU A 54 9.18 1.62 12.58
N ASN A 55 9.89 2.42 11.80
CA ASN A 55 9.71 3.86 11.70
C ASN A 55 8.49 4.25 10.84
N LEU A 56 8.18 5.55 10.77
CA LEU A 56 7.07 6.07 9.97
C LEU A 56 7.14 5.65 8.48
N PRO A 57 8.25 5.85 7.75
CA PRO A 57 8.38 5.39 6.37
C PRO A 57 8.06 3.90 6.17
N LEU A 58 8.55 3.02 7.06
CA LEU A 58 8.28 1.59 6.97
C LEU A 58 6.81 1.27 7.25
N MET A 59 6.21 1.89 8.28
CA MET A 59 4.80 1.68 8.59
C MET A 59 3.88 2.16 7.48
N MET A 60 4.22 3.27 6.79
CA MET A 60 3.49 3.73 5.61
C MET A 60 3.56 2.71 4.47
N ALA A 61 4.78 2.23 4.15
CA ALA A 61 4.97 1.23 3.12
C ALA A 61 4.23 -0.07 3.45
N ALA A 62 4.23 -0.49 4.71
CA ALA A 62 3.54 -1.68 5.20
C ALA A 62 2.00 -1.57 5.04
N VAL A 63 1.41 -0.43 5.43
CA VAL A 63 -0.04 -0.18 5.26
C VAL A 63 -0.41 -0.19 3.78
N LEU A 64 0.35 0.52 2.93
CA LEU A 64 0.08 0.57 1.50
C LEU A 64 0.23 -0.79 0.84
N THR A 65 1.22 -1.58 1.25
CA THR A 65 1.40 -2.95 0.75
C THR A 65 0.21 -3.85 1.12
N LEU A 66 -0.32 -3.74 2.33
CA LEU A 66 -1.53 -4.47 2.72
C LEU A 66 -2.74 -4.09 1.86
N LEU A 67 -2.94 -2.79 1.61
CA LEU A 67 -4.10 -2.27 0.90
C LEU A 67 -4.02 -2.45 -0.62
N TRP A 68 -2.87 -2.13 -1.21
CA TRP A 68 -2.68 -2.12 -2.66
C TRP A 68 -2.32 -3.50 -3.22
N ARG A 69 -1.46 -4.28 -2.53
CA ARG A 69 -1.04 -5.60 -3.01
C ARG A 69 -1.94 -6.75 -2.53
N ASP A 70 -3.06 -6.47 -1.85
CA ASP A 70 -4.01 -7.45 -1.32
C ASP A 70 -3.33 -8.55 -0.47
N VAL A 71 -2.40 -8.13 0.40
CA VAL A 71 -1.64 -9.06 1.24
C VAL A 71 -2.51 -9.54 2.40
N ALA A 72 -2.63 -10.87 2.54
CA ALA A 72 -3.54 -11.56 3.45
C ALA A 72 -3.24 -11.43 4.97
N GLY A 73 -2.47 -10.43 5.39
CA GLY A 73 -2.20 -10.08 6.79
C GLY A 73 -0.73 -10.02 7.19
N VAL A 74 -0.49 -9.78 8.49
CA VAL A 74 0.84 -9.43 9.04
C VAL A 74 1.89 -10.53 8.83
N ARG A 75 1.51 -11.81 8.89
CA ARG A 75 2.45 -12.92 8.67
C ARG A 75 3.03 -12.90 7.26
N GLU A 76 2.19 -12.67 6.27
CA GLU A 76 2.62 -12.65 4.87
C GLU A 76 3.42 -11.39 4.57
N LEU A 77 2.99 -10.25 5.12
CA LEU A 77 3.74 -9.00 5.05
C LEU A 77 5.14 -9.13 5.68
N THR A 78 5.26 -9.78 6.84
CA THR A 78 6.55 -10.03 7.50
C THR A 78 7.45 -10.91 6.63
N ARG A 79 6.87 -11.95 6.01
CA ARG A 79 7.59 -12.84 5.10
C ARG A 79 8.11 -12.10 3.86
N MET A 80 7.30 -11.21 3.29
CA MET A 80 7.67 -10.38 2.14
C MET A 80 8.78 -9.39 2.52
N LEU A 81 8.63 -8.68 3.64
CA LEU A 81 9.65 -7.74 4.13
C LEU A 81 11.00 -8.45 4.37
N ALA A 82 10.99 -9.66 4.91
CA ALA A 82 12.21 -10.39 5.21
C ALA A 82 12.93 -10.94 3.97
N ARG A 83 12.20 -11.19 2.87
CA ARG A 83 12.74 -11.82 1.65
C ARG A 83 13.06 -10.83 0.56
N ASP A 84 12.08 -10.00 0.22
CA ASP A 84 12.10 -9.18 -1.00
C ASP A 84 12.11 -7.68 -0.67
N GLY A 85 11.65 -7.29 0.53
CA GLY A 85 11.27 -5.91 0.79
C GLY A 85 9.96 -5.56 0.08
N PHE A 86 9.63 -4.27 0.06
CA PHE A 86 8.50 -3.73 -0.72
C PHE A 86 8.60 -2.20 -0.78
N LEU A 87 8.15 -1.59 -1.88
CA LEU A 87 8.26 -0.15 -2.10
C LEU A 87 9.71 0.32 -1.86
N TRP A 88 9.92 1.42 -1.15
CA TRP A 88 11.24 1.94 -0.76
C TRP A 88 11.86 1.21 0.45
N CYS A 89 11.24 0.14 0.96
CA CYS A 89 11.76 -0.60 2.11
C CYS A 89 12.63 -1.77 1.67
N ASN A 90 13.91 -1.71 2.04
CA ASN A 90 14.85 -2.82 1.85
C ASN A 90 14.44 -4.06 2.67
N PRO A 91 14.87 -5.26 2.24
CA PRO A 91 14.66 -6.48 3.01
C PRO A 91 15.12 -6.33 4.45
N THR A 92 14.19 -6.49 5.40
CA THR A 92 14.44 -6.23 6.82
C THR A 92 13.85 -7.35 7.68
N GLN A 93 14.68 -7.92 8.56
CA GLN A 93 14.24 -8.95 9.50
C GLN A 93 13.49 -8.31 10.66
N VAL A 94 12.20 -8.58 10.76
CA VAL A 94 11.36 -8.18 11.90
C VAL A 94 10.51 -9.36 12.33
N SER A 95 10.24 -9.47 13.63
CA SER A 95 9.34 -10.51 14.11
C SER A 95 7.89 -10.16 13.77
N GLN A 96 7.06 -11.18 13.50
CA GLN A 96 5.63 -10.97 13.30
C GLN A 96 4.99 -10.28 14.51
N GLN A 97 5.44 -10.61 15.73
CA GLN A 97 4.94 -10.02 16.96
C GLN A 97 5.25 -8.51 17.03
N ALA A 98 6.48 -8.10 16.70
CA ALA A 98 6.85 -6.69 16.69
C ALA A 98 5.99 -5.90 15.70
N LEU A 99 5.83 -6.43 14.48
CA LEU A 99 5.01 -5.78 13.45
C LEU A 99 3.53 -5.72 13.84
N SER A 100 2.99 -6.80 14.44
CA SER A 100 1.60 -6.83 14.92
C SER A 100 1.37 -5.82 16.04
N GLN A 101 2.25 -5.79 17.04
CA GLN A 101 2.18 -4.83 18.14
C GLN A 101 2.27 -3.40 17.60
N ARG A 102 3.14 -3.16 16.62
CA ARG A 102 3.28 -1.86 15.99
C ARG A 102 2.01 -1.43 15.29
N PHE A 103 1.33 -2.30 14.56
CA PHE A 103 0.03 -1.96 13.95
C PHE A 103 -1.04 -1.58 14.99
N LEU A 104 -1.00 -2.16 16.19
CA LEU A 104 -1.94 -1.85 17.27
C LEU A 104 -1.63 -0.51 17.96
N THR A 105 -0.35 -0.13 18.06
CA THR A 105 0.09 1.07 18.78
C THR A 105 0.43 2.25 17.86
N PHE A 106 0.51 2.02 16.54
CA PHE A 106 0.85 3.05 15.57
C PHE A 106 -0.30 4.06 15.47
N PRO A 107 -0.04 5.36 15.72
CA PRO A 107 -1.12 6.33 15.81
C PRO A 107 -1.65 6.67 14.41
N TYR A 108 -2.95 6.44 14.22
CA TYR A 108 -3.63 6.75 12.96
C TYR A 108 -3.48 8.23 12.55
N SER A 109 -3.26 9.13 13.52
CA SER A 109 -3.07 10.56 13.27
C SER A 109 -1.84 10.87 12.40
N LEU A 110 -0.84 9.98 12.33
CA LEU A 110 0.27 10.08 11.39
C LEU A 110 -0.20 9.78 9.96
N LEU A 111 -0.97 8.70 9.76
CA LEU A 111 -1.55 8.36 8.46
C LEU A 111 -2.45 9.48 7.96
N GLU A 112 -3.29 10.01 8.87
CA GLU A 112 -4.20 11.11 8.56
C GLU A 112 -3.45 12.35 8.10
N LYS A 113 -2.35 12.71 8.77
CA LYS A 113 -1.52 13.87 8.40
C LYS A 113 -0.83 13.67 7.07
N VAL A 114 -0.20 12.51 6.85
CA VAL A 114 0.39 12.17 5.55
C VAL A 114 -0.67 12.26 4.45
N PHE A 115 -1.86 11.70 4.66
CA PHE A 115 -2.95 11.79 3.69
C PHE A 115 -3.39 13.24 3.42
N LYS A 116 -3.58 14.04 4.48
CA LYS A 116 -3.95 15.46 4.35
C LYS A 116 -2.91 16.28 3.60
N ASP A 117 -1.62 16.01 3.81
CA ASP A 117 -0.52 16.66 3.09
C ASP A 117 -0.52 16.31 1.60
N LEU A 118 -1.01 15.13 1.23
CA LEU A 118 -1.12 14.69 -0.17
C LEU A 118 -2.33 15.30 -0.89
N LEU A 119 -3.40 15.63 -0.18
CA LEU A 119 -4.66 16.10 -0.78
C LEU A 119 -4.48 17.27 -1.77
N PRO A 120 -3.68 18.32 -1.48
CA PRO A 120 -3.43 19.40 -2.43
C PRO A 120 -2.78 18.89 -3.73
N SER A 121 -1.76 18.03 -3.61
CA SER A 121 -1.07 17.44 -4.78
C SER A 121 -2.02 16.59 -5.61
N LEU A 122 -2.82 15.73 -4.96
CA LEU A 122 -3.82 14.90 -5.64
C LEU A 122 -4.90 15.73 -6.33
N ARG A 123 -5.34 16.83 -5.70
CA ARG A 123 -6.32 17.76 -6.29
C ARG A 123 -5.75 18.46 -7.52
N THR A 124 -4.50 18.94 -7.46
CA THR A 124 -3.82 19.55 -8.61
C THR A 124 -3.60 18.54 -9.74
N ALA A 125 -3.19 17.32 -9.43
CA ALA A 125 -3.05 16.23 -10.40
C ALA A 125 -4.39 15.86 -11.04
N TRP A 126 -5.49 15.92 -10.27
CA TRP A 126 -6.83 15.69 -10.79
C TRP A 126 -7.26 16.80 -11.75
N HIS A 127 -7.09 18.08 -11.39
CA HIS A 127 -7.47 19.20 -12.25
C HIS A 127 -6.61 19.34 -13.50
N SER A 128 -5.32 18.99 -13.44
CA SER A 128 -4.43 18.98 -14.60
C SER A 128 -4.68 17.79 -15.54
N ARG A 129 -5.54 16.85 -15.15
CA ARG A 129 -5.91 15.68 -15.95
C ARG A 129 -6.88 16.05 -17.08
N ASN A 130 -6.39 16.84 -18.04
CA ASN A 130 -7.18 17.37 -19.16
C ASN A 130 -7.42 16.35 -20.29
N LYS A 131 -6.69 15.24 -20.32
CA LYS A 131 -6.92 14.13 -21.26
C LYS A 131 -6.67 12.81 -20.55
N ARG A 132 -7.74 12.05 -20.31
CA ARG A 132 -7.60 10.60 -20.07
C ARG A 132 -7.50 9.96 -21.45
N THR A 133 -6.28 9.62 -21.86
CA THR A 133 -6.10 8.85 -23.10
C THR A 133 -6.93 7.58 -22.97
N LEU A 134 -7.83 7.39 -23.94
CA LEU A 134 -8.61 6.16 -24.01
C LEU A 134 -7.62 5.00 -24.20
N PRO A 135 -7.91 3.80 -23.66
CA PRO A 135 -7.14 2.61 -24.01
C PRO A 135 -6.99 2.50 -25.53
N GLU A 136 -5.84 2.02 -25.98
CA GLU A 136 -5.50 1.95 -27.41
C GLU A 136 -6.55 1.19 -28.23
N SER A 137 -7.12 0.12 -27.65
CA SER A 137 -8.24 -0.62 -28.23
C SER A 137 -9.50 0.23 -28.44
N ILE A 138 -9.81 1.13 -27.51
CA ILE A 138 -10.94 2.06 -27.62
C ILE A 138 -10.62 3.16 -28.64
N GLN A 139 -9.38 3.67 -28.69
CA GLN A 139 -8.96 4.63 -29.71
C GLN A 139 -9.05 4.03 -31.12
N PHE A 140 -8.58 2.79 -31.29
CA PHE A 140 -8.63 2.06 -32.55
C PHE A 140 -10.07 1.86 -33.04
N THR A 141 -10.96 1.35 -32.16
CA THR A 141 -12.37 1.14 -32.51
C THR A 141 -13.08 2.44 -32.91
N LEU A 142 -12.85 3.55 -32.19
CA LEU A 142 -13.42 4.85 -32.54
C LEU A 142 -12.92 5.37 -33.90
N ASN A 143 -11.64 5.18 -34.21
CA ASN A 143 -11.06 5.60 -35.48
C ASN A 143 -11.54 4.73 -36.66
N SER A 144 -11.61 3.41 -36.48
CA SER A 144 -12.08 2.46 -37.52
C SER A 144 -13.57 2.63 -37.89
N ARG A 145 -14.42 3.08 -36.95
CA ARG A 145 -15.84 3.41 -37.23
C ARG A 145 -16.04 4.70 -38.02
N ARG A 146 -15.00 5.53 -38.19
CA ARG A 146 -15.09 6.82 -38.88
C ARG A 146 -14.81 6.73 -40.38
N PHE A 147 -14.42 5.55 -40.86
CA PHE A 147 -14.05 5.28 -42.26
C PHE A 147 -14.91 4.17 -42.91
N GLY A 148 -16.09 3.87 -42.33
CA GLY A 148 -17.06 2.90 -42.86
C GLY A 148 -18.39 3.55 -43.17
#